data_AF-A0A1N6WI90-F1
#
_entry.id   AF-A0A1N6WI90-F1
#
_cell.length_a   1.000
_cell.length_b   1.000
_cell.length_c   1.000
_cell.angle_alpha   90.00
_cell.angle_beta   90.00
_cell.angle_gamma   90.00
#
_symmetry.space_group_name_H-M   'P 1'
#
loop_
_entity.id
_entity.type
_entity.pdbx_description
1 polymer ?
#
loop_
_entity_poly.entity_id
_entity_poly.type
_entity_poly.pdbx_seq_one_letter_code
_entity_poly.pdbx_strand_id
1 'polypeptide(L)'
;MIEKEKELKDKDVKKGWLRAGYGSILAAIVMPIGIFLSSGKPASITSLSELGAVGDFFGGSTIGFLSLASIFFVIHAIRIQSQELFLQRTELALTRTELEETRKVHESSHKTMLKQQFESTFFNMLSLHNEIVNSIHYVEAGRVYDGRALFKRLRDYMNTQLKRISQQPSHNQFERLANIEQAVSETAKDFSETTSHYFKNICTLLLFLDDEKSLIDDEKFKYVEIIKSQLSPYEMVYLMYLCFRVENKTFLELSKKYNFFLSVDKDLLLRHDDYGMYCNFNVVIE
;
A
#
# COMPACT_ATOMS: atom_id res chain seq x y z
N MET A 1 25.43 -23.85 -17.74
CA MET A 1 26.30 -24.52 -18.74
C MET A 1 25.66 -25.76 -19.36
N ILE A 2 25.09 -26.67 -18.55
CA ILE A 2 24.46 -27.92 -19.03
C ILE A 2 23.28 -27.68 -20.01
N GLU A 3 22.49 -26.63 -19.80
CA GLU A 3 21.36 -26.27 -20.69
C GLU A 3 21.81 -25.76 -22.06
N LYS A 4 22.83 -24.90 -22.09
CA LYS A 4 23.45 -24.41 -23.34
C LYS A 4 24.05 -25.54 -24.19
N GLU A 5 24.59 -26.57 -23.54
CA GLU A 5 25.18 -27.72 -24.23
C GLU A 5 24.10 -28.65 -24.82
N LYS A 6 22.96 -28.81 -24.14
CA LYS A 6 21.77 -29.49 -24.69
C LYS A 6 21.16 -28.72 -25.87
N GLU A 7 21.07 -27.40 -25.78
CA GLU A 7 20.59 -26.55 -26.88
C GLU A 7 21.47 -26.64 -28.13
N LEU A 8 22.80 -26.71 -27.97
CA LEU A 8 23.73 -26.87 -29.10
C LEU A 8 23.54 -28.23 -29.80
N LYS A 9 23.49 -29.33 -29.04
CA LYS A 9 23.25 -30.67 -29.59
C LYS A 9 21.90 -30.78 -30.29
N ASP A 10 20.85 -30.13 -29.79
CA ASP A 10 19.53 -30.14 -30.42
C ASP A 10 19.50 -29.32 -31.72
N LYS A 11 20.22 -28.20 -31.79
CA LYS A 11 20.39 -27.42 -33.04
C LYS A 11 21.07 -28.21 -34.17
N ASP A 12 22.04 -29.05 -33.85
CA ASP A 12 22.72 -29.89 -34.84
C ASP A 12 21.84 -31.05 -35.32
N VAL A 13 21.08 -31.69 -34.42
CA VAL A 13 20.09 -32.72 -34.78
C VAL A 13 19.00 -32.14 -35.69
N LYS A 14 18.57 -30.88 -35.44
CA LYS A 14 17.62 -30.19 -36.32
C LYS A 14 18.13 -30.08 -37.75
N LYS A 15 19.39 -29.68 -37.96
CA LYS A 15 19.96 -29.57 -39.32
C LYS A 15 20.17 -30.92 -40.01
N GLY A 16 20.35 -32.00 -39.25
CA GLY A 16 20.55 -33.35 -39.78
C GLY A 16 19.37 -33.88 -40.57
N TRP A 17 18.15 -33.80 -40.02
CA TRP A 17 16.93 -34.27 -40.70
C TRP A 17 16.61 -33.48 -41.96
N LEU A 18 16.86 -32.17 -41.94
CA LEU A 18 16.69 -31.31 -43.11
C LEU A 18 17.62 -31.72 -44.25
N ARG A 19 18.89 -32.00 -43.95
CA ARG A 19 19.88 -32.51 -44.93
C ARG A 19 19.52 -33.90 -45.46
N ALA A 20 19.02 -34.78 -44.60
CA ALA A 20 18.53 -36.10 -45.01
C ALA A 20 17.34 -35.99 -45.98
N GLY A 21 16.41 -35.06 -45.73
CA GLY A 21 15.29 -34.76 -46.63
C GLY A 21 15.75 -34.32 -48.03
N TYR A 22 16.69 -33.37 -48.09
CA TYR A 22 17.28 -32.95 -49.37
C TYR A 22 18.06 -34.07 -50.06
N GLY A 23 18.79 -34.90 -49.30
CA GLY A 23 19.47 -36.08 -49.83
C GLY A 23 18.52 -37.08 -50.47
N SER A 24 17.35 -37.31 -49.86
CA SER A 24 16.31 -38.18 -50.41
C SER A 24 15.70 -37.61 -51.70
N ILE A 25 15.47 -36.29 -51.79
CA ILE A 25 15.03 -35.66 -53.05
C ILE A 25 16.06 -35.85 -54.15
N LEU A 26 17.34 -35.64 -53.84
CA LEU A 26 18.42 -35.82 -54.79
C LEU A 26 18.50 -37.27 -55.28
N ALA A 27 18.35 -38.25 -54.39
CA ALA A 27 18.26 -39.66 -54.75
C ALA A 27 17.04 -39.96 -55.65
N ALA A 28 15.89 -39.34 -55.37
CA ALA A 28 14.67 -39.48 -56.16
C ALA A 28 14.86 -39.02 -57.62
N ILE A 29 15.73 -38.03 -57.87
CA ILE A 29 16.03 -37.53 -59.21
C ILE A 29 17.13 -38.35 -59.89
N VAL A 30 18.22 -38.64 -59.16
CA VAL A 30 19.43 -39.26 -59.73
C VAL A 30 19.25 -40.75 -60.01
N MET A 31 18.52 -41.47 -59.15
CA MET A 31 18.42 -42.94 -59.22
C MET A 31 17.66 -43.44 -60.47
N PRO A 32 16.49 -42.89 -60.83
CA PRO A 32 15.78 -43.29 -62.05
C PRO A 32 16.56 -42.96 -63.33
N ILE A 33 17.22 -41.80 -63.38
CA ILE A 33 18.06 -41.36 -64.51
C ILE A 33 19.27 -42.28 -64.65
N GLY A 34 19.95 -42.61 -63.54
CA GLY A 34 21.10 -43.49 -63.54
C GLY A 34 20.77 -44.91 -64.02
N ILE A 35 19.65 -45.47 -63.57
CA ILE A 35 19.18 -46.80 -64.03
C ILE A 35 18.78 -46.75 -65.51
N PHE A 36 18.09 -45.71 -65.95
CA PHE A 36 17.69 -45.55 -67.35
C PHE A 36 18.90 -45.47 -68.30
N LEU A 37 19.91 -44.65 -67.95
CA LEU A 37 21.16 -44.55 -68.72
C LEU A 37 21.95 -45.86 -68.73
N SER A 38 22.00 -46.57 -67.60
CA SER A 38 22.67 -47.88 -67.51
C SER A 38 21.92 -48.99 -68.26
N SER A 39 20.63 -48.82 -68.55
CA SER A 39 19.81 -49.81 -69.25
C SER A 39 20.04 -49.84 -70.77
N GLY A 40 20.77 -48.87 -71.32
CA GLY A 40 21.18 -48.84 -72.74
C GLY A 40 20.03 -48.73 -73.76
N LYS A 41 18.80 -48.40 -73.32
CA LYS A 41 17.63 -48.27 -74.20
C LYS A 41 17.64 -46.88 -74.89
N PRO A 42 17.40 -46.81 -76.22
CA PRO A 42 17.32 -45.52 -76.92
C PRO A 42 16.09 -44.73 -76.47
N ALA A 43 16.26 -43.43 -76.21
CA ALA A 43 15.20 -42.52 -75.75
C ALA A 43 14.23 -42.09 -76.88
N SER A 44 13.85 -43.01 -77.77
CA SER A 44 12.91 -42.75 -78.86
C SER A 44 11.55 -43.30 -78.48
N ILE A 45 10.62 -42.42 -78.12
CA ILE A 45 9.24 -42.76 -77.76
C ILE A 45 8.40 -42.68 -79.03
N THR A 46 7.99 -43.82 -79.58
CA THR A 46 7.24 -43.87 -80.84
C THR A 46 5.76 -44.23 -80.66
N SER A 47 5.35 -44.68 -79.46
CA SER A 47 3.95 -44.98 -79.14
C SER A 47 3.56 -44.54 -77.71
N LEU A 48 2.26 -44.27 -77.51
CA LEU A 48 1.72 -43.84 -76.21
C LEU A 48 1.82 -44.94 -75.12
N SER A 49 1.88 -46.22 -75.51
CA SER A 49 2.04 -47.36 -74.59
C SER A 49 3.44 -47.41 -73.96
N GLU A 50 4.48 -47.11 -74.76
CA GLU A 50 5.87 -47.02 -74.28
C GLU A 50 6.06 -45.86 -73.30
N LEU A 51 5.32 -44.76 -73.49
CA LEU A 51 5.30 -43.62 -72.56
C LEU A 51 4.72 -44.02 -71.20
N GLY A 52 3.68 -44.86 -71.18
CA GLY A 52 3.11 -45.42 -69.94
C GLY A 52 4.12 -46.24 -69.15
N ALA A 53 4.82 -47.18 -69.79
CA ALA A 53 5.80 -48.04 -69.12
C ALA A 53 7.03 -47.28 -68.58
N VAL A 54 7.47 -46.22 -69.28
CA VAL A 54 8.51 -45.31 -68.76
C VAL A 54 7.98 -44.52 -67.57
N GLY A 55 6.76 -44.01 -67.66
CA GLY A 55 6.08 -43.31 -66.55
C GLY A 55 5.95 -44.18 -65.30
N ASP A 56 5.58 -45.45 -65.45
CA ASP A 56 5.47 -46.41 -64.33
C ASP A 56 6.82 -46.71 -63.68
N PHE A 57 7.90 -46.82 -64.47
CA PHE A 57 9.25 -47.01 -63.94
C PHE A 57 9.72 -45.80 -63.13
N PHE A 58 9.59 -44.59 -63.68
CA PHE A 58 9.96 -43.36 -62.98
C PHE A 58 9.06 -43.13 -61.75
N GLY A 59 7.76 -43.37 -61.87
CA GLY A 59 6.80 -43.29 -60.77
C GLY A 59 7.17 -44.26 -59.63
N GLY A 60 7.38 -45.54 -59.95
CA GLY A 60 7.71 -46.57 -58.97
C GLY A 60 9.07 -46.40 -58.29
N SER A 61 10.08 -45.93 -59.02
CA SER A 61 11.44 -45.72 -58.48
C SER A 61 11.60 -44.40 -57.70
N THR A 62 10.83 -43.36 -58.03
CA THR A 62 10.94 -42.02 -57.41
C THR A 62 10.09 -41.91 -56.14
N ILE A 63 8.92 -42.55 -56.11
CA ILE A 63 7.91 -42.31 -55.06
C ILE A 63 8.39 -42.72 -53.65
N GLY A 64 9.19 -43.78 -53.53
CA GLY A 64 9.76 -44.21 -52.25
C GLY A 64 10.70 -43.16 -51.67
N PHE A 65 11.56 -42.56 -52.50
CA PHE A 65 12.50 -41.52 -52.06
C PHE A 65 11.79 -40.20 -51.75
N LEU A 66 10.76 -39.82 -52.52
CA LEU A 66 9.93 -38.65 -52.20
C LEU A 66 9.15 -38.86 -50.89
N SER A 67 8.65 -40.06 -50.63
CA SER A 67 7.97 -40.40 -49.37
C SER A 67 8.93 -40.31 -48.18
N LEU A 68 10.16 -40.81 -48.32
CA LEU A 68 11.21 -40.65 -47.31
C LEU A 68 11.59 -39.18 -47.08
N ALA A 69 11.70 -38.39 -48.14
CA ALA A 69 11.94 -36.95 -48.02
C ALA A 69 10.84 -36.25 -47.21
N SER A 70 9.56 -36.56 -47.49
CA SER A 70 8.41 -36.04 -46.75
C SER A 70 8.49 -36.39 -45.26
N ILE A 71 8.79 -37.65 -44.91
CA ILE A 71 8.96 -38.09 -43.52
C ILE A 71 10.08 -37.31 -42.82
N PHE A 72 11.24 -37.13 -43.46
CA PHE A 72 12.35 -36.37 -42.87
C PHE A 72 12.02 -34.90 -42.63
N PHE A 73 11.30 -34.25 -43.55
CA PHE A 73 10.83 -32.88 -43.34
C PHE A 73 9.77 -32.77 -42.25
N VAL A 74 8.85 -33.74 -42.14
CA VAL A 74 7.87 -33.78 -41.05
C VAL A 74 8.56 -33.98 -39.70
N ILE A 75 9.53 -34.89 -39.60
CA ILE A 75 10.33 -35.08 -38.37
C ILE A 75 11.06 -33.79 -38.01
N HIS A 76 11.68 -33.12 -38.99
CA HIS A 76 12.34 -31.83 -38.79
C HIS A 76 11.37 -30.77 -38.26
N ALA A 77 10.18 -30.65 -38.86
CA ALA A 77 9.14 -29.71 -38.42
C ALA A 77 8.66 -29.99 -36.99
N ILE A 78 8.38 -31.25 -36.65
CA ILE A 78 7.96 -31.66 -35.29
C ILE A 78 9.04 -31.31 -34.26
N ARG A 79 10.33 -31.53 -34.59
CA ARG A 79 11.44 -31.18 -33.70
C ARG A 79 11.55 -29.67 -33.50
N ILE A 80 11.33 -28.87 -34.53
CA ILE A 80 11.30 -27.40 -34.39
C ILE A 80 10.16 -26.98 -33.46
N GLN A 81 8.95 -27.43 -33.74
CA GLN A 81 7.75 -27.11 -32.96
C GLN A 81 7.90 -27.52 -31.49
N SER A 82 8.47 -28.70 -31.21
CA SER A 82 8.71 -29.15 -29.83
C SER A 82 9.69 -28.26 -29.06
N GLN A 83 10.76 -27.75 -29.71
CA GLN A 83 11.67 -26.82 -29.03
C GLN A 83 10.99 -25.47 -28.80
N GLU A 84 10.22 -24.98 -29.76
CA GLU A 84 9.51 -23.71 -29.60
C GLU A 84 8.48 -23.77 -28.48
N LEU A 85 7.73 -24.87 -28.38
CA LEU A 85 6.85 -25.14 -27.24
C LEU A 85 7.59 -25.21 -25.91
N PHE A 86 8.81 -25.77 -25.90
CA PHE A 86 9.64 -25.80 -24.69
C PHE A 86 10.06 -24.38 -24.27
N LEU A 87 10.58 -23.59 -25.22
CA LEU A 87 10.98 -22.21 -24.96
C LEU A 87 9.80 -21.35 -24.48
N GLN A 88 8.63 -21.48 -25.12
CA GLN A 88 7.40 -20.80 -24.69
C GLN A 88 6.98 -21.19 -23.28
N ARG A 89 7.06 -22.48 -22.91
CA ARG A 89 6.76 -22.94 -21.54
C ARG A 89 7.72 -22.35 -20.53
N THR A 90 9.01 -22.27 -20.86
CA THR A 90 10.03 -21.67 -20.00
C THR A 90 9.82 -20.17 -19.84
N GLU A 91 9.53 -19.45 -20.93
CA GLU A 91 9.22 -18.02 -20.89
C GLU A 91 7.97 -17.76 -20.05
N LEU A 92 6.88 -18.51 -20.28
CA LEU A 92 5.67 -18.42 -19.45
C LEU A 92 5.93 -18.71 -17.97
N ALA A 93 6.83 -19.66 -17.66
CA ALA A 93 7.22 -19.94 -16.29
C ALA A 93 7.98 -18.76 -15.67
N LEU A 94 8.95 -18.19 -16.39
CA LEU A 94 9.69 -17.01 -15.96
C LEU A 94 8.77 -15.80 -15.75
N THR A 95 7.88 -15.52 -16.70
CA THR A 95 6.88 -14.44 -16.60
C THR A 95 5.97 -14.62 -15.39
N ARG A 96 5.55 -15.85 -15.06
CA ARG A 96 4.77 -16.11 -13.85
C ARG A 96 5.55 -15.78 -12.58
N THR A 97 6.83 -16.13 -12.54
CA THR A 97 7.71 -15.81 -11.41
C THR A 97 7.90 -14.30 -11.27
N GLU A 98 8.19 -13.58 -12.35
CA GLU A 98 8.35 -12.11 -12.33
C GLU A 98 7.05 -11.40 -11.92
N LEU A 99 5.89 -11.88 -12.37
CA LEU A 99 4.58 -11.35 -11.96
C LEU A 99 4.34 -11.56 -10.46
N GLU A 100 4.74 -12.71 -9.92
CA GLU A 100 4.63 -12.99 -8.48
C GLU A 100 5.53 -12.06 -7.66
N GLU A 101 6.78 -11.85 -8.10
CA GLU A 101 7.71 -10.91 -7.45
C GLU A 101 7.21 -9.47 -7.54
N THR A 102 6.73 -9.05 -8.71
CA THR A 102 6.13 -7.73 -8.94
C THR A 102 4.92 -7.52 -8.04
N ARG A 103 4.07 -8.54 -7.87
CA ARG A 103 2.91 -8.47 -6.97
C ARG A 103 3.34 -8.26 -5.52
N LYS A 104 4.37 -8.95 -5.04
CA LYS A 104 4.91 -8.76 -3.68
C LYS A 104 5.43 -7.34 -3.47
N VAL A 105 6.18 -6.81 -4.44
CA VAL A 105 6.67 -5.43 -4.41
C VAL A 105 5.50 -4.45 -4.41
N HIS A 106 4.51 -4.66 -5.27
CA HIS A 106 3.32 -3.81 -5.36
C HIS A 106 2.52 -3.80 -4.05
N GLU A 107 2.31 -4.96 -3.42
CA GLU A 107 1.64 -5.05 -2.12
C GLU A 107 2.40 -4.29 -1.02
N SER A 108 3.74 -4.38 -1.00
CA SER A 108 4.57 -3.61 -0.06
C SER A 108 4.54 -2.10 -0.33
N SER A 109 4.55 -1.71 -1.61
CA SER A 109 4.46 -0.31 -2.04
C SER A 109 3.10 0.28 -1.68
N HIS A 110 2.03 -0.48 -1.86
CA HIS A 110 0.67 -0.05 -1.51
C HIS A 110 0.53 0.24 -0.02
N LYS A 111 1.07 -0.65 0.85
CA LYS A 111 1.10 -0.41 2.30
C LYS A 111 1.89 0.84 2.67
N THR A 112 3.05 1.05 2.03
CA THR A 112 3.88 2.25 2.25
C THR A 112 3.15 3.52 1.83
N MET A 113 2.49 3.50 0.67
CA MET A 113 1.71 4.63 0.16
C MET A 113 0.56 4.99 1.09
N LEU A 114 -0.19 4.02 1.61
CA LEU A 114 -1.27 4.28 2.58
C LEU A 114 -0.74 4.96 3.84
N LYS A 115 0.39 4.47 4.38
CA LYS A 115 1.04 5.11 5.53
C LYS A 115 1.46 6.54 5.24
N GLN A 116 2.05 6.80 4.07
CA GLN A 116 2.43 8.15 3.65
C GLN A 116 1.23 9.08 3.48
N GLN A 117 0.11 8.60 2.93
CA GLN A 117 -1.13 9.38 2.82
C GLN A 117 -1.69 9.76 4.20
N PHE A 118 -1.70 8.80 5.13
CA PHE A 118 -2.06 9.04 6.51
C PHE A 118 -1.14 10.09 7.15
N GLU A 119 0.19 9.88 7.10
CA GLU A 119 1.19 10.78 7.70
C GLU A 119 1.08 12.19 7.12
N SER A 120 0.92 12.31 5.80
CA SER A 120 0.74 13.61 5.15
C SER A 120 -0.52 14.32 5.65
N THR A 121 -1.64 13.60 5.78
CA THR A 121 -2.90 14.17 6.28
C THR A 121 -2.76 14.57 7.76
N PHE A 122 -2.17 13.70 8.58
CA PHE A 122 -1.89 13.95 9.98
C PHE A 122 -1.04 15.21 10.19
N PHE A 123 0.09 15.34 9.50
CA PHE A 123 0.98 16.50 9.65
C PHE A 123 0.37 17.78 9.08
N ASN A 124 -0.47 17.70 8.05
CA ASN A 124 -1.25 18.84 7.57
C ASN A 124 -2.25 19.31 8.64
N MET A 125 -2.99 18.39 9.28
CA MET A 125 -3.91 18.72 10.37
C MET A 125 -3.17 19.32 11.58
N LEU A 126 -2.00 18.79 11.92
CA LEU A 126 -1.16 19.31 12.99
C LEU A 126 -0.61 20.72 12.67
N SER A 127 -0.27 20.97 11.40
CA SER A 127 0.14 22.29 10.94
C SER A 127 -1.02 23.28 11.03
N LEU A 128 -2.21 22.90 10.56
CA LEU A 128 -3.44 23.68 10.71
C LEU A 128 -3.76 23.95 12.18
N HIS A 129 -3.50 23.01 13.08
CA HIS A 129 -3.66 23.24 14.52
C HIS A 129 -2.75 24.37 15.02
N ASN A 130 -1.46 24.35 14.65
CA ASN A 130 -0.53 25.42 15.01
C ASN A 130 -0.92 26.77 14.38
N GLU A 131 -1.45 26.78 13.15
CA GLU A 131 -1.97 27.99 12.51
C GLU A 131 -3.20 28.56 13.24
N ILE A 132 -4.11 27.70 13.70
CA ILE A 132 -5.24 28.11 14.53
C ILE A 132 -4.71 28.73 15.83
N VAL A 133 -3.76 28.09 16.50
CA VAL A 133 -3.16 28.64 17.72
C VAL A 133 -2.52 30.00 17.43
N ASN A 134 -1.75 30.14 16.36
CA ASN A 134 -1.06 31.39 16.05
C ASN A 134 -1.99 32.52 15.57
N SER A 135 -3.18 32.19 15.05
CA SER A 135 -4.18 33.18 14.62
C SER A 135 -5.11 33.66 15.74
N ILE A 136 -5.02 33.07 16.94
CA ILE A 136 -5.73 33.54 18.12
C ILE A 136 -5.26 34.96 18.46
N HIS A 137 -6.22 35.89 18.46
CA HIS A 137 -6.06 37.27 18.90
C HIS A 137 -7.22 37.62 19.83
N TYR A 138 -6.92 37.95 21.08
CA TYR A 138 -7.92 38.30 22.08
C TYR A 138 -7.51 39.56 22.85
N VAL A 139 -8.45 40.51 22.98
CA VAL A 139 -8.21 41.79 23.65
C VAL A 139 -9.19 41.95 24.80
N GLU A 140 -8.66 42.19 26.00
CA GLU A 140 -9.45 42.44 27.21
C GLU A 140 -8.84 43.60 28.00
N ALA A 141 -9.66 44.62 28.27
CA ALA A 141 -9.27 45.80 29.05
C ALA A 141 -7.94 46.44 28.58
N GLY A 142 -7.72 46.49 27.25
CA GLY A 142 -6.52 47.05 26.63
C GLY A 142 -5.28 46.14 26.65
N ARG A 143 -5.38 44.93 27.20
CA ARG A 143 -4.31 43.91 27.12
C ARG A 143 -4.60 42.95 25.98
N VAL A 144 -3.55 42.60 25.25
CA VAL A 144 -3.61 41.66 24.13
C VAL A 144 -3.05 40.31 24.58
N TYR A 145 -3.75 39.24 24.22
CA TYR A 145 -3.35 37.86 24.47
C TYR A 145 -3.32 37.11 23.13
N ASP A 146 -2.13 37.03 22.54
CA ASP A 146 -1.92 36.37 21.25
C ASP A 146 -1.48 34.92 21.42
N GLY A 147 -2.04 34.06 20.57
CA GLY A 147 -1.74 32.65 20.51
C GLY A 147 -1.67 31.96 21.86
N ARG A 148 -0.51 31.38 22.17
CA ARG A 148 -0.31 30.58 23.38
C ARG A 148 -0.45 31.38 24.68
N ALA A 149 -0.31 32.71 24.64
CA ALA A 149 -0.48 33.56 25.82
C ALA A 149 -1.93 33.56 26.33
N LEU A 150 -2.91 33.34 25.45
CA LEU A 150 -4.33 33.24 25.83
C LEU A 150 -4.59 32.12 26.84
N PHE A 151 -3.90 30.98 26.72
CA PHE A 151 -4.17 29.82 27.58
C PHE A 151 -3.79 30.05 29.05
N LYS A 152 -2.78 30.89 29.31
CA LYS A 152 -2.50 31.35 30.67
C LYS A 152 -3.65 32.21 31.20
N ARG A 153 -4.18 33.12 30.37
CA ARG A 153 -5.33 33.96 30.72
C ARG A 153 -6.60 33.14 30.96
N LEU A 154 -6.85 32.10 30.16
CA LEU A 154 -7.95 31.14 30.33
C LEU A 154 -7.85 30.43 31.68
N ARG A 155 -6.66 29.92 32.03
CA ARG A 155 -6.42 29.29 33.33
C ARG A 155 -6.73 30.24 34.48
N ASP A 156 -6.25 31.48 34.42
CA ASP A 156 -6.49 32.47 35.47
C ASP A 156 -7.96 32.92 35.54
N TYR A 157 -8.65 32.99 34.39
CA TYR A 157 -10.10 33.21 34.34
C TYR A 157 -10.86 32.10 35.05
N MET A 158 -10.56 30.85 34.68
CA MET A 158 -11.22 29.67 35.20
C MET A 158 -11.01 29.53 36.71
N ASN A 159 -9.82 29.86 37.21
CA ASN A 159 -9.54 29.92 38.64
C ASN A 159 -10.41 30.98 39.34
N THR A 160 -10.62 32.13 38.70
CA THR A 160 -11.47 33.21 39.23
C THR A 160 -12.93 32.75 39.30
N GLN A 161 -13.43 32.09 38.26
CA GLN A 161 -14.79 31.50 38.27
C GLN A 161 -14.93 30.42 39.34
N LEU A 162 -13.96 29.51 39.43
CA LEU A 162 -13.98 28.45 40.45
C LEU A 162 -14.02 29.02 41.87
N LYS A 163 -13.28 30.10 42.15
CA LYS A 163 -13.30 30.78 43.47
C LYS A 163 -14.63 31.48 43.76
N ARG A 164 -15.31 32.02 42.74
CA ARG A 164 -16.63 32.65 42.89
C ARG A 164 -17.71 31.62 43.20
N ILE A 165 -17.64 30.46 42.56
CA ILE A 165 -18.57 29.33 42.77
C ILE A 165 -18.27 28.66 44.12
N SER A 166 -17.00 28.38 44.41
CA SER A 166 -16.54 27.72 45.63
C SER A 166 -16.29 28.73 46.77
N GLN A 167 -17.33 29.44 47.23
CA GLN A 167 -17.20 30.40 48.34
C GLN A 167 -16.71 29.75 49.64
N GLN A 168 -16.92 28.44 49.82
CA GLN A 168 -16.34 27.64 50.89
C GLN A 168 -15.67 26.37 50.35
N PRO A 169 -14.57 25.90 50.96
CA PRO A 169 -13.93 24.64 50.57
C PRO A 169 -14.80 23.44 50.96
N SER A 170 -15.55 22.91 50.00
CA SER A 170 -16.26 21.63 50.18
C SER A 170 -15.27 20.47 50.18
N HIS A 171 -15.42 19.59 51.18
CA HIS A 171 -14.70 18.31 51.26
C HIS A 171 -15.41 17.21 50.44
N ASN A 172 -16.62 17.48 49.92
CA ASN A 172 -17.35 16.54 49.09
C ASN A 172 -16.82 16.55 47.65
N GLN A 173 -16.33 15.39 47.19
CA GLN A 173 -15.78 15.21 45.85
C GLN A 173 -16.81 15.52 44.74
N PHE A 174 -18.09 15.20 44.95
CA PHE A 174 -19.15 15.46 43.97
C PHE A 174 -19.37 16.96 43.76
N GLU A 175 -19.50 17.71 44.86
CA GLU A 175 -19.67 19.16 44.82
C GLU A 175 -18.45 19.85 44.19
N ARG A 176 -17.24 19.37 44.50
CA ARG A 176 -16.03 19.86 43.86
C ARG A 176 -16.04 19.65 42.35
N LEU A 177 -16.45 18.47 41.90
CA LEU A 177 -16.53 18.15 40.48
C LEU A 177 -17.54 19.03 39.76
N ALA A 178 -18.73 19.21 40.36
CA ALA A 178 -19.75 20.14 39.86
C ALA A 178 -19.24 21.58 39.75
N ASN A 179 -18.50 22.06 40.77
CA ASN A 179 -17.92 23.40 40.75
C ASN A 179 -16.85 23.55 39.65
N ILE A 180 -16.03 22.51 39.41
CA ILE A 180 -15.06 22.49 38.31
C ILE A 180 -15.79 22.51 36.97
N GLU A 181 -16.75 21.60 36.77
CA GLU A 181 -17.54 21.54 35.54
C GLU A 181 -18.20 22.88 35.22
N GLN A 182 -18.81 23.52 36.22
CA GLN A 182 -19.44 24.83 36.07
C GLN A 182 -18.41 25.90 35.70
N ALA A 183 -17.28 25.98 36.41
CA ALA A 183 -16.22 26.96 36.12
C ALA A 183 -15.63 26.80 34.71
N VAL A 184 -15.43 25.55 34.27
CA VAL A 184 -14.97 25.21 32.91
C VAL A 184 -16.01 25.58 31.88
N SER A 185 -17.29 25.29 32.13
CA SER A 185 -18.38 25.59 31.21
C SER A 185 -18.58 27.09 31.01
N GLU A 186 -18.53 27.87 32.09
CA GLU A 186 -18.57 29.35 32.03
C GLU A 186 -17.36 29.90 31.26
N THR A 187 -16.15 29.40 31.54
CA THR A 187 -14.93 29.80 30.83
C THR A 187 -15.02 29.46 29.33
N ALA A 188 -15.42 28.24 28.99
CA ALA A 188 -15.50 27.81 27.60
C ALA A 188 -16.58 28.57 26.82
N LYS A 189 -17.67 28.98 27.50
CA LYS A 189 -18.72 29.81 26.92
C LYS A 189 -18.21 31.22 26.58
N ASP A 190 -17.56 31.87 27.55
CA ASP A 190 -17.05 33.23 27.40
C ASP A 190 -15.92 33.36 26.38
N PHE A 191 -15.14 32.28 26.21
CA PHE A 191 -14.04 32.21 25.24
C PHE A 191 -14.36 31.32 24.03
N SER A 192 -15.64 31.05 23.78
CA SER A 192 -16.08 30.11 22.74
C SER A 192 -15.64 30.54 21.34
N GLU A 193 -15.77 31.82 21.00
CA GLU A 193 -15.39 32.36 19.68
C GLU A 193 -13.90 32.10 19.37
N THR A 194 -13.04 32.20 20.38
CA THR A 194 -11.60 32.08 20.21
C THR A 194 -11.10 30.64 20.35
N THR A 195 -11.74 29.82 21.21
CA THR A 195 -11.19 28.51 21.60
C THR A 195 -11.94 27.31 21.03
N SER A 196 -13.14 27.49 20.46
CA SER A 196 -13.93 26.37 19.93
C SER A 196 -13.25 25.69 18.74
N HIS A 197 -12.67 26.47 17.82
CA HIS A 197 -11.95 25.92 16.67
C HIS A 197 -10.68 25.17 17.09
N TYR A 198 -9.95 25.72 18.06
CA TYR A 198 -8.78 25.07 18.67
C TYR A 198 -9.13 23.69 19.24
N PHE A 199 -10.15 23.63 20.10
CA PHE A 199 -10.57 22.38 20.74
C PHE A 199 -11.06 21.36 19.72
N LYS A 200 -11.92 21.78 18.79
CA LYS A 200 -12.43 20.92 17.72
C LYS A 200 -11.28 20.31 16.91
N ASN A 201 -10.28 21.09 16.52
CA ASN A 201 -9.16 20.57 15.74
C ASN A 201 -8.37 19.51 16.51
N ILE A 202 -8.03 19.72 17.79
CA ILE A 202 -7.37 18.70 18.62
C ILE A 202 -8.22 17.42 18.74
N CYS A 203 -9.52 17.54 18.97
CA CYS A 203 -10.42 16.39 19.01
C CYS A 203 -10.45 15.65 17.67
N THR A 204 -10.52 16.37 16.54
CA THR A 204 -10.52 15.78 15.20
C THR A 204 -9.18 15.10 14.89
N LEU A 205 -8.04 15.67 15.31
CA LEU A 205 -6.72 15.04 15.19
C LEU A 205 -6.66 13.70 15.94
N LEU A 206 -7.16 13.66 17.17
CA LEU A 206 -7.20 12.44 17.96
C LEU A 206 -8.17 11.40 17.39
N LEU A 207 -9.34 11.83 16.93
CA LEU A 207 -10.31 10.95 16.27
C LEU A 207 -9.76 10.37 14.96
N PHE A 208 -9.15 11.21 14.12
CA PHE A 208 -8.51 10.78 12.88
C PHE A 208 -7.44 9.71 13.13
N LEU A 209 -6.63 9.89 14.18
CA LEU A 209 -5.64 8.92 14.60
C LEU A 209 -6.27 7.64 15.16
N ASP A 210 -7.34 7.76 15.96
CA ASP A 210 -8.02 6.64 16.57
C ASP A 210 -8.69 5.73 15.54
N ASP A 211 -9.31 6.34 14.54
CA ASP A 211 -10.06 5.68 13.47
C ASP A 211 -9.15 4.97 12.45
N GLU A 212 -7.86 5.30 12.41
CA GLU A 212 -6.92 4.68 11.46
C GLU A 212 -6.65 3.22 11.83
N LYS A 213 -7.16 2.30 11.01
CA LYS A 213 -7.10 0.84 11.25
C LYS A 213 -5.78 0.21 10.84
N SER A 214 -5.02 0.87 9.97
CA SER A 214 -3.73 0.33 9.50
C SER A 214 -2.61 0.46 10.54
N LEU A 215 -2.78 1.34 11.52
CA LEU A 215 -1.82 1.57 12.60
C LEU A 215 -2.12 0.68 13.81
N ILE A 216 -1.08 0.07 14.35
CA ILE A 216 -1.14 -0.59 15.67
C ILE A 216 -1.09 0.45 16.79
N ASP A 217 -1.54 0.07 17.99
CA ASP A 217 -1.62 0.98 19.14
C ASP A 217 -0.28 1.66 19.45
N ASP A 218 0.84 0.94 19.43
CA ASP A 218 2.18 1.50 19.65
C ASP A 218 2.55 2.61 18.64
N GLU A 219 2.09 2.50 17.39
CA GLU A 219 2.28 3.56 16.40
C GLU A 219 1.38 4.75 16.72
N LYS A 220 0.12 4.52 17.12
CA LYS A 220 -0.79 5.58 17.53
C LYS A 220 -0.26 6.37 18.72
N PHE A 221 0.29 5.69 19.74
CA PHE A 221 0.94 6.35 20.87
C PHE A 221 2.07 7.29 20.43
N LYS A 222 2.88 6.93 19.43
CA LYS A 222 3.93 7.81 18.89
C LYS A 222 3.35 9.09 18.28
N TYR A 223 2.26 8.98 17.50
CA TYR A 223 1.59 10.16 16.94
C TYR A 223 0.94 11.03 18.01
N VAL A 224 0.37 10.45 19.07
CA VAL A 224 -0.14 11.22 20.20
C VAL A 224 0.99 11.97 20.92
N GLU A 225 2.15 11.35 21.12
CA GLU A 225 3.31 12.06 21.68
C GLU A 225 3.76 13.23 20.79
N ILE A 226 3.68 13.08 19.46
CA ILE A 226 3.90 14.20 18.54
C ILE A 226 2.88 15.30 18.79
N ILE A 227 1.58 15.01 18.87
CA ILE A 227 0.54 16.01 19.19
C ILE A 227 0.86 16.70 20.53
N LYS A 228 1.12 15.93 21.58
CA LYS A 228 1.43 16.45 22.93
C LYS A 228 2.63 17.38 22.92
N SER A 229 3.67 17.06 22.15
CA SER A 229 4.87 17.89 22.04
C SER A 229 4.62 19.27 21.44
N GLN A 230 3.52 19.43 20.69
CA GLN A 230 3.13 20.72 20.11
C GLN A 230 2.31 21.58 21.07
N LEU A 231 1.88 21.07 22.22
CA LEU A 231 1.05 21.79 23.19
C LEU A 231 1.90 22.45 24.26
N SER A 232 1.57 23.70 24.60
CA SER A 232 2.15 24.38 25.75
C SER A 232 1.59 23.82 27.06
N PRO A 233 2.28 24.03 28.20
CA PRO A 233 1.78 23.58 29.50
C PRO A 233 0.38 24.09 29.83
N TYR A 234 0.08 25.36 29.51
CA TYR A 234 -1.26 25.93 29.75
C TYR A 234 -2.33 25.38 28.80
N GLU A 235 -1.98 25.01 27.56
CA GLU A 235 -2.87 24.32 26.63
C GLU A 235 -3.25 22.92 27.15
N MET A 236 -2.26 22.16 27.64
CA MET A 236 -2.52 20.86 28.29
C MET A 236 -3.46 21.00 29.49
N VAL A 237 -3.24 21.99 30.35
CA VAL A 237 -4.10 22.27 31.50
C VAL A 237 -5.53 22.58 31.03
N TYR A 238 -5.69 23.48 30.07
CA TYR A 238 -7.01 23.85 29.55
C TYR A 238 -7.76 22.65 28.97
N LEU A 239 -7.09 21.85 28.14
CA LEU A 239 -7.66 20.63 27.56
C LEU A 239 -8.06 19.61 28.64
N MET A 240 -7.24 19.41 29.68
CA MET A 240 -7.57 18.49 30.77
C MET A 240 -8.86 18.92 31.47
N TYR A 241 -9.01 20.22 31.74
CA TYR A 241 -10.22 20.74 32.36
C TYR A 241 -11.46 20.63 31.45
N LEU A 242 -11.29 20.79 30.14
CA LEU A 242 -12.38 20.57 29.17
C LEU A 242 -12.94 19.14 29.21
N CYS A 243 -12.17 18.15 29.68
CA CYS A 243 -12.67 16.78 29.86
C CYS A 243 -13.77 16.67 30.92
N PHE A 244 -13.89 17.62 31.86
CA PHE A 244 -14.94 17.59 32.89
C PHE A 244 -16.31 18.01 32.36
N ARG A 245 -16.39 18.57 31.15
CA ARG A 245 -17.67 18.87 30.50
C ARG A 245 -18.28 17.58 29.95
N VAL A 246 -19.52 17.28 30.32
CA VAL A 246 -20.25 16.08 29.86
C VAL A 246 -20.29 15.97 28.32
N GLU A 247 -20.45 17.11 27.63
CA GLU A 247 -20.47 17.19 26.16
C GLU A 247 -19.16 16.71 25.51
N ASN A 248 -18.05 16.70 26.25
CA ASN A 248 -16.72 16.32 25.76
C ASN A 248 -16.36 14.87 26.08
N LYS A 249 -17.37 14.00 26.29
CA LYS A 249 -17.18 12.57 26.61
C LYS A 249 -16.21 11.86 25.65
N THR A 250 -16.36 12.05 24.34
CA THR A 250 -15.47 11.42 23.35
C THR A 250 -14.01 11.84 23.53
N PHE A 251 -13.76 13.12 23.82
CA PHE A 251 -12.41 13.60 24.10
C PHE A 251 -11.87 13.05 25.42
N LEU A 252 -12.71 12.94 26.46
CA LEU A 252 -12.33 12.28 27.72
C LEU A 252 -11.89 10.83 27.47
N GLU A 253 -12.67 10.05 26.72
CA GLU A 253 -12.36 8.64 26.39
C GLU A 253 -11.03 8.52 25.63
N LEU A 254 -10.82 9.34 24.60
CA LEU A 254 -9.56 9.38 23.83
C LEU A 254 -8.38 9.80 24.71
N SER A 255 -8.56 10.83 25.54
CA SER A 255 -7.51 11.32 26.43
C SER A 255 -7.04 10.26 27.42
N LYS A 256 -7.98 9.44 27.93
CA LYS A 256 -7.68 8.31 28.80
C LYS A 256 -7.02 7.17 28.04
N LYS A 257 -7.56 6.79 26.88
CA LYS A 257 -7.01 5.73 26.01
C LYS A 257 -5.53 5.97 25.72
N TYR A 258 -5.15 7.21 25.45
CA TYR A 258 -3.79 7.59 25.08
C TYR A 258 -2.94 8.17 26.22
N ASN A 259 -3.40 8.12 27.47
CA ASN A 259 -2.69 8.72 28.62
C ASN A 259 -2.25 10.18 28.35
N PHE A 260 -3.13 10.95 27.70
CA PHE A 260 -2.78 12.23 27.07
C PHE A 260 -2.23 13.25 28.06
N PHE A 261 -2.75 13.26 29.29
CA PHE A 261 -2.36 14.20 30.35
C PHE A 261 -1.39 13.63 31.38
N LEU A 262 -0.77 12.47 31.14
CA LEU A 262 0.16 11.85 32.11
C LEU A 262 1.31 12.78 32.51
N SER A 263 1.76 13.63 31.59
CA SER A 263 2.85 14.59 31.75
C SER A 263 2.39 16.02 32.02
N VAL A 264 1.13 16.25 32.40
CA VAL A 264 0.63 17.60 32.69
C VAL A 264 1.35 18.16 33.93
N ASP A 265 1.72 19.44 33.86
CA ASP A 265 2.30 20.15 35.00
C ASP A 265 1.22 20.40 36.06
N LYS A 266 1.33 19.68 37.19
CA LYS A 266 0.36 19.70 38.28
C LYS A 266 0.35 21.03 39.04
N ASP A 267 1.44 21.79 38.98
CA ASP A 267 1.55 23.10 39.63
C ASP A 267 0.76 24.18 38.87
N LEU A 268 0.47 23.95 37.59
CA LEU A 268 -0.33 24.86 36.76
C LEU A 268 -1.85 24.61 36.86
N LEU A 269 -2.26 23.49 37.45
CA LEU A 269 -3.67 23.17 37.70
C LEU A 269 -4.33 24.23 38.59
N LEU A 270 -5.66 24.28 38.59
CA LEU A 270 -6.43 25.11 39.51
C LEU A 270 -6.25 24.62 40.95
N ARG A 271 -6.24 23.30 41.14
CA ARG A 271 -5.84 22.61 42.37
C ARG A 271 -5.00 21.39 42.00
N HIS A 272 -3.93 21.14 42.77
CA HIS A 272 -2.98 20.06 42.48
C HIS A 272 -3.64 18.66 42.45
N ASP A 273 -4.72 18.47 43.23
CA ASP A 273 -5.45 17.20 43.33
C ASP A 273 -6.49 16.99 42.21
N ASP A 274 -6.76 17.99 41.38
CA ASP A 274 -7.69 17.86 40.25
C ASP A 274 -7.20 16.83 39.21
N TYR A 275 -5.90 16.56 39.13
CA TYR A 275 -5.37 15.46 38.31
C TYR A 275 -5.92 14.10 38.74
N GLY A 276 -5.98 13.86 40.06
CA GLY A 276 -6.58 12.64 40.60
C GLY A 276 -8.07 12.54 40.31
N MET A 277 -8.77 13.69 40.28
CA MET A 277 -10.17 13.74 39.85
C MET A 277 -10.31 13.34 38.39
N TYR A 278 -9.48 13.88 37.49
CA TYR A 278 -9.46 13.50 36.07
C TYR A 278 -9.24 11.99 35.88
N CYS A 279 -8.26 11.39 36.55
CA CYS A 279 -7.99 9.95 36.43
C CYS A 279 -9.23 9.11 36.77
N ASN A 280 -9.97 9.51 37.80
CA ASN A 280 -11.15 8.79 38.31
C ASN A 280 -12.47 9.19 37.61
N PHE A 281 -12.48 10.27 36.85
CA PHE A 281 -13.71 10.83 36.27
C PHE A 281 -14.19 10.02 35.08
N ASN A 282 -15.42 9.49 35.13
CA ASN A 282 -16.04 8.77 34.02
C ASN A 282 -17.44 9.34 33.78
N VAL A 283 -17.79 9.57 32.52
CA VAL A 283 -19.14 10.01 32.14
C VAL A 283 -20.00 8.78 31.90
N VAL A 284 -20.72 8.34 32.93
CA VAL A 284 -21.80 7.35 32.80
C VAL A 284 -23.07 8.12 32.49
N ILE A 285 -23.57 7.98 31.27
CA ILE A 285 -24.90 8.44 30.90
C ILE A 285 -25.82 7.26 31.22
N GLU A 286 -26.57 7.35 32.31
CA GLU A 286 -27.75 6.49 32.52
C GLU A 286 -28.87 6.89 31.56
#